data_AF-A0A9E5ZJD0-F1
#
_entry.id   AF-A0A9E5ZJD0-F1
#
_cell.length_a   1.000
_cell.length_b   1.000
_cell.length_c   1.000
_cell.angle_alpha   90.00
_cell.angle_beta   90.00
_cell.angle_gamma   90.00
#
_symmetry.space_group_name_H-M   'P 1'
#
loop_
_entity.id
_entity.type
_entity.pdbx_description
1 polymer ?
#
loop_
_entity_poly.entity_id
_entity_poly.type
_entity_poly.pdbx_seq_one_letter_code
_entity_poly.pdbx_strand_id
1 'polypeptide(L)'
;MNNPITIQRLIQEILLSNTIDEKREKRNQVITLFRESELVESTPVVIRLNTTLALKEAIDNFIVYDNYSSREALTNTCEIVSELLVNDFKVA
;
A
#
# COMPACT_ATOMS: atom_id res chain seq x y z
N MET A 1 -4.75 10.07 -12.44
CA MET A 1 -4.80 8.60 -12.22
C MET A 1 -5.30 8.39 -10.80
N ASN A 2 -6.24 7.48 -10.58
CA ASN A 2 -6.76 7.22 -9.25
C ASN A 2 -5.69 6.41 -8.46
N ASN A 3 -4.87 7.12 -7.69
CA ASN A 3 -3.78 6.56 -6.91
C ASN A 3 -4.24 5.46 -5.95
N PRO A 4 -5.37 5.59 -5.21
CA PRO A 4 -5.91 4.50 -4.40
C PRO A 4 -6.14 3.19 -5.16
N ILE A 5 -6.83 3.26 -6.31
CA ILE A 5 -7.10 2.05 -7.12
C ILE A 5 -5.80 1.42 -7.61
N THR A 6 -4.81 2.23 -7.98
CA THR A 6 -3.53 1.74 -8.49
C THR A 6 -2.72 1.06 -7.38
N ILE A 7 -2.68 1.65 -6.19
CA ILE A 7 -1.99 1.09 -5.01
C ILE A 7 -2.62 -0.24 -4.61
N GLN A 8 -3.95 -0.32 -4.53
CA GLN A 8 -4.67 -1.56 -4.24
C GLN A 8 -4.37 -2.66 -5.26
N ARG A 9 -4.38 -2.31 -6.56
CA ARG A 9 -4.07 -3.26 -7.63
C ARG A 9 -2.66 -3.81 -7.50
N LEU A 10 -1.66 -2.95 -7.27
CA LEU A 10 -0.28 -3.39 -7.10
C LEU A 10 -0.10 -4.30 -5.88
N ILE A 11 -0.81 -4.05 -4.78
CA ILE A 11 -0.78 -4.91 -3.60
C ILE A 11 -1.42 -6.28 -3.90
N GLN A 12 -2.52 -6.32 -4.63
CA GLN A 12 -3.10 -7.59 -5.10
C GLN A 12 -2.14 -8.35 -6.03
N GLU A 13 -1.47 -7.65 -6.95
CA GLU A 13 -0.45 -8.25 -7.81
C GLU A 13 0.76 -8.78 -7.00
N ILE A 14 1.12 -8.16 -5.86
CA ILE A 14 2.13 -8.68 -4.93
C ILE A 14 1.63 -9.97 -4.28
N LEU A 15 0.39 -10.00 -3.77
CA LEU A 15 -0.21 -11.16 -3.11
C LEU A 15 -0.36 -12.38 -4.02
N LEU A 16 -0.52 -12.16 -5.33
CA LEU A 16 -0.68 -13.18 -6.35
C LEU A 16 0.62 -13.58 -7.06
N SER A 17 1.67 -12.77 -6.96
CA SER A 17 2.95 -13.06 -7.63
C SER A 17 3.68 -14.21 -6.95
N ASN A 18 4.32 -15.05 -7.77
CA ASN A 18 5.14 -16.18 -7.30
C ASN A 18 6.65 -15.87 -7.32
N THR A 19 7.06 -14.65 -7.71
CA THR A 19 8.48 -14.29 -7.83
C THR A 19 8.84 -13.16 -6.87
N ILE A 20 9.95 -13.32 -6.15
CA ILE A 20 10.42 -12.33 -5.17
C ILE A 20 10.78 -11.01 -5.88
N ASP A 21 11.36 -11.06 -7.06
CA ASP A 21 11.80 -9.88 -7.80
C ASP A 21 10.62 -9.01 -8.23
N GLU A 22 9.53 -9.60 -8.76
CA GLU A 22 8.32 -8.85 -9.08
C GLU A 22 7.67 -8.25 -7.84
N LYS A 23 7.60 -9.00 -6.73
CA LYS A 23 7.05 -8.47 -5.47
C LYS A 23 7.86 -7.25 -4.99
N ARG A 24 9.19 -7.30 -5.10
CA ARG A 24 10.09 -6.20 -4.74
C ARG A 24 9.95 -4.98 -5.65
N GLU A 25 9.78 -5.20 -6.95
CA GLU A 25 9.55 -4.13 -7.91
C GLU A 25 8.22 -3.42 -7.62
N LYS A 26 7.13 -4.19 -7.51
CA LYS A 26 5.80 -3.66 -7.22
C LYS A 26 5.74 -2.97 -5.86
N ARG A 27 6.43 -3.48 -4.84
CA ARG A 27 6.61 -2.79 -3.55
C ARG A 27 7.17 -1.38 -3.75
N ASN A 28 8.23 -1.24 -4.54
CA ASN A 28 8.85 0.07 -4.77
C ASN A 28 7.86 1.02 -5.46
N GLN A 29 7.06 0.52 -6.40
CA GLN A 29 6.00 1.29 -7.05
C GLN A 29 4.92 1.73 -6.05
N VAL A 30 4.42 0.81 -5.21
CA VAL A 30 3.43 1.08 -4.14
C VAL A 30 3.92 2.20 -3.21
N ILE A 31 5.16 2.08 -2.72
CA ILE A 31 5.73 3.06 -1.77
C ILE A 31 5.92 4.43 -2.42
N THR A 32 6.37 4.46 -3.68
CA THR A 32 6.54 5.72 -4.43
C THR A 32 5.19 6.39 -4.65
N LEU A 33 4.21 5.65 -5.15
CA LEU A 33 2.85 6.14 -5.37
C LEU A 33 2.21 6.68 -4.09
N PHE A 34 2.31 5.95 -2.97
CA PHE A 34 1.73 6.41 -1.71
C PHE A 34 2.38 7.70 -1.21
N ARG A 35 3.72 7.83 -1.32
CA ARG A 35 4.44 9.05 -0.92
C ARG A 35 4.03 10.27 -1.74
N GLU A 36 3.79 10.08 -3.03
CA GLU A 36 3.41 11.13 -3.98
C GLU A 36 1.90 11.41 -3.97
N SER A 37 1.10 10.57 -3.30
CA SER A 37 -0.35 10.72 -3.28
C SER A 37 -0.83 11.85 -2.38
N GLU A 38 -1.92 12.47 -2.79
CA GLU A 38 -2.69 13.35 -1.94
C GLU A 38 -3.43 12.52 -0.89
N LEU A 39 -3.32 12.93 0.37
CA LEU A 39 -3.99 12.30 1.49
C LEU A 39 -5.15 13.18 1.93
N VAL A 40 -6.08 12.61 2.70
CA VAL A 40 -7.18 13.38 3.30
C VAL A 40 -6.67 14.65 3.98
N GLU A 41 -7.44 15.73 3.86
CA GLU A 41 -7.05 17.06 4.34
C GLU A 41 -6.67 17.02 5.82
N SER A 42 -5.67 17.81 6.22
CA SER A 42 -5.13 17.84 7.59
C SER A 42 -4.41 16.57 8.06
N THR A 43 -4.11 15.59 7.18
CA THR A 43 -3.25 14.45 7.56
C THR A 43 -1.86 14.94 7.96
N PRO A 44 -1.41 14.71 9.21
CA PRO A 44 -0.09 15.12 9.65
C PRO A 44 1.02 14.40 8.88
N VAL A 45 2.14 15.08 8.63
CA VAL A 45 3.33 14.50 7.96
C VAL A 45 3.81 13.22 8.66
N VAL A 46 3.73 13.17 10.00
CA VAL A 46 4.11 11.99 10.78
C VAL A 46 3.25 10.77 10.46
N ILE A 47 1.95 10.95 10.19
CA ILE A 47 1.06 9.86 9.79
C ILE A 47 1.47 9.33 8.42
N ARG A 48 1.73 10.22 7.45
CA ARG A 48 2.24 9.82 6.11
C ARG A 48 3.52 8.98 6.23
N LEU A 49 4.48 9.43 7.03
CA LEU A 49 5.76 8.73 7.21
C LEU A 49 5.59 7.37 7.87
N ASN A 50 4.80 7.32 8.96
CA ASN A 50 4.56 6.08 9.70
C ASN A 50 3.80 5.05 8.84
N THR A 51 2.76 5.47 8.13
CA THR A 51 2.01 4.59 7.23
C THR A 51 2.87 4.09 6.08
N THR A 52 3.74 4.94 5.52
CA THR A 52 4.70 4.54 4.49
C THR A 52 5.65 3.44 5.00
N LEU A 53 6.15 3.59 6.23
CA LEU A 53 7.03 2.60 6.85
C LEU A 53 6.27 1.29 7.12
N ALA A 54 5.08 1.37 7.72
CA ALA A 54 4.24 0.22 7.99
C ALA A 54 3.88 -0.56 6.72
N LEU A 55 3.53 0.15 5.64
CA LEU A 55 3.24 -0.47 4.34
C LEU A 55 4.46 -1.19 3.77
N LYS A 56 5.64 -0.59 3.87
CA LYS A 56 6.88 -1.23 3.42
C LYS A 56 7.17 -2.49 4.23
N GLU A 57 7.07 -2.41 5.55
CA GLU A 57 7.33 -3.54 6.46
C GLU A 57 6.34 -4.68 6.25
N ALA A 58 5.05 -4.38 6.06
CA ALA A 58 4.03 -5.38 5.78
C ALA A 58 4.32 -6.13 4.47
N ILE A 59 4.70 -5.42 3.41
CA ILE A 59 5.08 -6.03 2.13
C ILE A 59 6.36 -6.85 2.27
N ASP A 60 7.39 -6.31 2.93
CA ASP A 60 8.66 -7.01 3.13
C ASP A 60 8.47 -8.30 3.95
N ASN A 61 7.66 -8.25 5.02
CA ASN A 61 7.30 -9.42 5.81
C ASN A 61 6.54 -10.46 4.97
N PHE A 62 5.58 -10.02 4.13
CA PHE A 62 4.89 -10.92 3.21
C PHE A 62 5.84 -11.58 2.20
N ILE A 63 6.81 -10.84 1.65
CA ILE A 63 7.81 -11.38 0.73
C ILE A 63 8.67 -12.45 1.39
N VAL A 64 9.05 -12.26 2.66
CA VAL A 64 9.94 -13.18 3.40
C VAL A 64 9.20 -14.44 3.85
N TYR A 65 7.99 -14.30 4.39
CA TYR A 65 7.31 -15.39 5.09
C TYR A 65 6.19 -16.06 4.29
N ASP A 66 5.49 -15.32 3.42
CA ASP A 66 4.35 -15.77 2.59
C ASP A 66 3.40 -16.75 3.30
N ASN A 67 3.01 -16.41 4.53
CA ASN A 67 2.07 -17.18 5.35
C ASN A 67 0.79 -16.40 5.61
N TYR A 68 -0.21 -17.07 6.20
CA TYR A 68 -1.52 -16.48 6.48
C TYR A 68 -1.43 -15.16 7.25
N SER A 69 -0.67 -15.11 8.35
CA SER A 69 -0.52 -13.91 9.18
C SER A 69 0.13 -12.75 8.42
N SER A 70 1.14 -13.03 7.60
CA SER A 70 1.79 -11.98 6.78
C SER A 70 0.88 -11.46 5.66
N ARG A 71 0.02 -12.32 5.10
CA ARG A 71 -1.00 -11.93 4.12
C ARG A 71 -2.07 -11.04 4.76
N GLU A 72 -2.58 -11.45 5.92
CA GLU A 72 -3.56 -10.68 6.69
C GLU A 72 -3.01 -9.30 7.09
N ALA A 73 -1.77 -9.25 7.61
CA ALA A 73 -1.12 -7.98 7.96
C ALA A 73 -0.97 -7.04 6.76
N LEU A 74 -0.61 -7.56 5.58
CA LEU A 74 -0.53 -6.77 4.35
C LEU A 74 -1.90 -6.25 3.90
N THR A 75 -2.94 -7.10 3.95
CA THR A 75 -4.31 -6.69 3.61
C THR A 75 -4.81 -5.58 4.54
N ASN A 76 -4.66 -5.75 5.86
CA ASN A 76 -5.07 -4.73 6.85
C ASN A 76 -4.33 -3.40 6.64
N THR A 77 -3.03 -3.46 6.33
CA THR A 77 -2.24 -2.26 6.05
C THR A 77 -2.71 -1.57 4.77
N CYS A 78 -3.13 -2.33 3.75
CA CYS A 78 -3.71 -1.81 2.52
C CYS A 78 -5.05 -1.08 2.77
N GLU A 79 -5.89 -1.59 3.68
CA GLU A 79 -7.15 -0.93 4.07
C GLU A 79 -6.89 0.43 4.71
N ILE A 80 -5.97 0.51 5.69
CA ILE A 80 -5.56 1.78 6.32
C ILE A 80 -5.03 2.78 5.29
N VAL A 81 -4.18 2.30 4.37
CA VAL A 81 -3.66 3.14 3.27
C VAL A 81 -4.79 3.68 2.41
N SER A 82 -5.80 2.86 2.12
CA SER A 82 -6.95 3.24 1.30
C SER A 82 -7.82 4.31 1.96
N GLU A 83 -7.98 4.25 3.29
CA GLU A 83 -8.71 5.26 4.06
C GLU A 83 -8.00 6.62 4.10
N LEU A 84 -6.67 6.61 4.06
CA LEU A 84 -5.85 7.83 4.10
C LEU A 84 -5.78 8.54 2.75
N LEU A 85 -5.99 7.84 1.64
CA LEU A 85 -5.95 8.41 0.30
C LEU A 85 -7.27 9.14 -0.01
N VAL A 86 -7.18 10.28 -0.68
CA VAL A 86 -8.38 10.98 -1.15
C VAL A 86 -9.09 10.08 -2.17
N ASN A 87 -10.28 9.61 -1.82
CA ASN A 87 -11.15 8.98 -2.79
C ASN A 87 -11.74 10.09 -3.69
N ASP A 88 -11.26 10.17 -4.93
CA ASP A 88 -11.73 11.11 -5.96
C ASP A 88 -13.21 10.93 -6.38
N PHE A 89 -14.00 10.15 -5.64
CA PHE A 89 -15.45 10.16 -5.80
C PHE A 89 -16.03 11.43 -5.14
N LYS A 90 -15.87 12.56 -5.83
CA LYS A 90 -16.91 13.60 -5.79
C LYS A 90 -18.17 12.96 -6.37
N VAL A 91 -19.02 12.44 -5.49
CA VAL A 91 -20.44 12.27 -5.83
C VAL A 91 -20.96 13.69 -6.05
N ALA A 92 -21.03 14.07 -7.33
CA ALA A 92 -21.72 15.26 -7.80
C ALA A 92 -23.23 15.06 -7.70
#